data_AF-A0ABD7GQ28-F1
#
_entry.id   AF-A0ABD7GQ28-F1
#
_cell.length_a   1.000
_cell.length_b   1.000
_cell.length_c   1.000
_cell.angle_alpha   90.00
_cell.angle_beta   90.00
_cell.angle_gamma   90.00
#
_symmetry.space_group_name_H-M   'P 1'
#
loop_
_entity.id
_entity.type
_entity.pdbx_description
1 polymer ?
#
loop_
_entity_poly.entity_id
_entity_poly.type
_entity_poly.pdbx_seq_one_letter_code
_entity_poly.pdbx_strand_id
1 'polypeptide(L)' 'MHYHPQEQCLNVARLDNWSMPAKNAIAFRGVYVSGASDESKEYRYELVKQSDGAWLFKRAGF' A
#
# COMPACT_ATOMS: atom_id res chain seq x y z
N MET A 1 25.54 2.09 11.62
CA MET A 1 24.21 2.36 11.02
C MET A 1 23.18 1.88 12.03
N HIS A 2 22.45 2.79 12.67
CA HIS A 2 21.43 2.46 13.65
C HIS A 2 20.11 2.39 12.90
N TYR A 3 19.69 1.18 12.52
CA TYR A 3 18.39 1.01 11.84
C TYR A 3 17.27 1.28 12.83
N HIS A 4 16.27 2.04 12.42
CA HIS A 4 15.06 2.22 13.22
C HIS A 4 14.33 0.87 13.37
N PRO A 5 13.66 0.61 14.50
CA PRO A 5 12.96 -0.66 14.72
C PRO A 5 11.93 -0.89 13.61
N GLN A 6 12.05 -2.01 12.88
CA GLN A 6 11.15 -2.34 11.76
C GLN A 6 9.68 -2.50 12.16
N GLU A 7 9.41 -2.65 13.46
CA GLU A 7 8.08 -2.89 14.02
C GLU A 7 7.27 -1.60 14.27
N GLN A 8 7.84 -0.42 14.02
CA GLN A 8 7.12 0.84 14.19
C GLN A 8 6.11 1.06 13.06
N CYS A 9 4.91 1.53 13.43
CA CYS A 9 3.89 1.92 12.46
C CYS A 9 4.40 3.09 11.60
N LEU A 10 4.21 3.00 10.28
CA LEU A 10 4.51 4.09 9.35
C LEU A 10 3.31 5.02 9.18
N ASN A 11 3.58 6.29 8.90
CA ASN A 11 2.55 7.25 8.53
C ASN A 11 2.21 7.11 7.04
N VAL A 12 0.92 7.19 6.68
CA VAL A 12 0.50 7.22 5.27
C VAL A 12 0.69 8.64 4.74
N ALA A 13 1.69 8.84 3.89
CA ALA A 13 1.98 10.15 3.31
C ALA A 13 1.13 10.42 2.06
N ARG A 14 0.84 9.40 1.25
CA ARG A 14 0.06 9.55 0.03
C ARG A 14 -0.59 8.25 -0.42
N LEU A 15 -1.81 8.36 -0.94
CA LEU A 15 -2.47 7.32 -1.74
C LEU A 15 -2.75 7.90 -3.13
N ASP A 16 -2.05 7.41 -4.16
CA ASP A 16 -2.13 7.96 -5.51
C ASP A 16 -2.03 6.86 -6.60
N ASN A 17 -1.92 7.29 -7.86
CA ASN A 17 -1.79 6.41 -9.02
C ASN A 17 -2.93 5.38 -9.10
N TRP A 18 -4.15 5.85 -8.85
CA TRP A 18 -5.37 5.04 -8.91
C TRP A 18 -5.64 4.60 -10.34
N SER A 19 -5.95 3.32 -10.52
CA SER A 19 -6.30 2.73 -11.80
C SER A 19 -7.30 1.58 -11.61
N MET A 20 -8.01 1.23 -12.68
CA MET A 20 -8.97 0.13 -12.69
C MET A 20 -8.52 -0.92 -13.71
N PRO A 21 -7.57 -1.82 -13.37
CA PRO A 21 -6.98 -2.77 -14.32
C PRO A 21 -7.99 -3.80 -14.85
N ALA A 22 -9.08 -4.05 -14.12
CA ALA A 22 -10.21 -4.85 -14.55
C ALA A 22 -11.51 -4.29 -13.97
N LYS A 23 -12.67 -4.66 -14.52
CA LYS A 23 -13.99 -4.16 -14.06
C LYS A 23 -14.28 -4.42 -12.58
N ASN A 24 -13.62 -5.40 -11.98
CA ASN A 24 -13.75 -5.77 -10.57
C ASN A 24 -12.47 -5.50 -9.76
N ALA A 25 -11.49 -4.77 -10.30
CA ALA A 25 -10.20 -4.54 -9.65
C ALA A 25 -9.82 -3.06 -9.62
N ILE A 26 -9.30 -2.61 -8.49
CA ILE A 26 -8.77 -1.25 -8.29
C ILE A 26 -7.32 -1.38 -7.84
N ALA A 27 -6.40 -0.69 -8.49
CA ALA A 27 -5.00 -0.63 -8.09
C ALA A 27 -4.58 0.78 -7.72
N PHE A 28 -3.72 0.91 -6.73
CA PHE A 28 -3.18 2.20 -6.27
C PHE A 28 -1.80 2.04 -5.64
N ARG A 29 -1.11 3.15 -5.46
CA ARG A 29 0.16 3.23 -4.74
C ARG A 29 -0.05 3.88 -3.38
N GLY A 30 0.49 3.26 -2.34
CA GLY A 30 0.63 3.85 -1.01
C GLY A 30 2.09 4.22 -0.74
N VAL A 31 2.32 5.48 -0.34
CA VAL A 31 3.62 5.97 0.13
C VAL A 31 3.55 6.14 1.64
N TYR A 32 4.51 5.54 2.33
CA TYR A 32 4.59 5.50 3.77
C TYR A 32 5.88 6.17 4.24
N VAL A 33 5.84 6.89 5.35
CA VAL A 33 7.00 7.60 5.92
C VAL A 33 7.18 7.22 7.38
N SER A 34 8.44 6.97 7.76
CA SER A 34 8.86 6.76 9.15
C SER A 34 8.81 8.10 9.88
N GLY A 35 8.02 8.19 10.95
CA GLY A 35 8.01 9.38 11.81
C GLY A 35 9.31 9.60 12.60
N ALA A 36 10.20 8.60 12.64
CA ALA A 36 11.45 8.67 13.40
C ALA A 36 12.68 9.01 12.54
N SER A 37 12.62 8.74 11.23
CA SER A 37 13.76 8.91 10.32
C SER A 37 13.45 9.70 9.04
N ASP A 38 12.19 10.05 8.80
CA ASP A 38 11.69 10.58 7.52
C ASP A 38 11.96 9.68 6.30
N GLU A 39 12.40 8.43 6.50
CA GLU A 39 12.57 7.47 5.43
C GLU A 39 11.20 7.09 4.84
N SER A 40 11.12 7.06 3.51
CA SER A 40 9.90 6.72 2.80
C SER A 40 9.97 5.37 2.11
N LYS A 41 8.86 4.63 2.09
CA LYS A 41 8.70 3.39 1.32
C LYS A 41 7.39 3.39 0.55
N GLU A 42 7.43 2.94 -0.70
CA GLU A 42 6.24 2.77 -1.52
C GLU A 42 5.82 1.31 -1.64
N TYR A 43 4.51 1.09 -1.66
CA TYR A 43 3.90 -0.21 -1.95
C TYR A 43 2.79 -0.02 -2.99
N ARG A 44 2.64 -0.98 -3.90
CA ARG A 44 1.49 -1.05 -4.80
C ARG A 44 0.49 -2.03 -4.22
N TYR A 45 -0.79 -1.68 -4.34
CA TYR A 45 -1.89 -2.48 -3.86
C TYR A 45 -2.91 -2.71 -4.96
N GLU A 46 -3.58 -3.84 -4.89
CA GLU A 46 -4.71 -4.20 -5.73
C GLU A 46 -5.84 -4.71 -4.84
N LEU A 47 -7.04 -4.13 -4.99
CA LEU A 47 -8.27 -4.65 -4.43
C LEU A 47 -9.05 -5.36 -5.53
N VAL A 48 -9.46 -6.61 -5.28
CA VAL A 48 -10.26 -7.39 -6.23
C VAL A 48 -11.60 -7.76 -5.59
N LYS A 49 -12.70 -7.29 -6.18
CA LYS A 49 -14.06 -7.63 -5.75
C LYS A 49 -14.36 -9.08 -6.10
N GLN A 50 -14.71 -9.86 -5.10
CA GLN A 50 -15.11 -11.26 -5.19
C GLN A 50 -16.59 -11.38 -5.55
N SER A 51 -17.02 -12.58 -5.95
CA SER A 51 -18.41 -12.86 -6.35
C SER A 51 -19.42 -12.72 -5.20
N ASP A 52 -18.97 -12.93 -3.97
CA ASP A 52 -19.76 -12.73 -2.74
C ASP A 52 -19.84 -11.24 -2.31
N GLY A 53 -19.17 -10.35 -3.04
CA GLY A 53 -19.12 -8.91 -2.76
C GLY A 53 -17.96 -8.48 -1.84
N ALA A 54 -17.19 -9.41 -1.27
CA ALA A 54 -16.01 -9.09 -0.48
C ALA A 54 -14.89 -8.49 -1.35
N TRP A 55 -13.98 -7.72 -0.76
CA TRP A 55 -12.79 -7.21 -1.44
C TRP A 55 -11.54 -7.92 -0.93
N LEU A 56 -10.85 -8.60 -1.85
CA LEU A 56 -9.56 -9.19 -1.57
C LEU A 56 -8.47 -8.13 -1.74
N PHE A 57 -7.82 -7.77 -0.65
CA PHE A 57 -6.71 -6.82 -0.64
C PHE A 57 -5.38 -7.55 -0.85
N LYS A 58 -4.64 -7.16 -1.89
CA LYS A 58 -3.34 -7.72 -2.22
C LYS A 58 -2.30 -6.62 -2.28
N ARG A 59 -1.10 -6.90 -1.77
CA ARG A 59 0.08 -6.08 -2.04
C ARG A 59 0.75 -6.61 -3.31
N ALA A 60 0.85 -5.78 -4.34
CA ALA A 60 1.54 -6.10 -5.57
C ALA A 60 3.05 -5.85 -5.38
N GLY A 61 3.80 -6.91 -5.08
CA GLY A 61 5.27 -6.90 -5.01
C GLY A 61 5.84 -7.78 -3.89
N PHE A 62 6.76 -8.68 -4.27
CA PHE A 62 7.76 -9.32 -3.42
C PHE A 62 9.06 -8.52 -3.50
#